data_AF-A0A5S9MC67-F1
#
_entry.id   AF-A0A5S9MC67-F1
#
_cell.length_a   1.000
_cell.length_b   1.000
_cell.length_c   1.000
_cell.angle_alpha   90.00
_cell.angle_beta   90.00
_cell.angle_gamma   90.00
#
_symmetry.space_group_name_H-M   'P 1'
#
loop_
_entity.id
_entity.type
_entity.pdbx_description
1 polymer ?
#
loop_
_entity_poly.entity_id
_entity_poly.type
_entity_poly.pdbx_seq_one_letter_code
_entity_poly.pdbx_strand_id
1 'polypeptide(L)' 'MKKYELISEEIRKRIGTAYYPEDQPIPDENSLAAEFQCSRMTMKRALDLLVAEGLLFRKKEATVHLL' A
#
# COMPACT_ATOMS: atom_id res chain seq x y z
N MET A 1 -14.86 -4.35 -11.33
CA MET A 1 -13.62 -4.24 -10.53
C MET A 1 -13.81 -4.91 -9.19
N LYS A 2 -12.81 -5.66 -8.74
CA LYS A 2 -12.75 -6.27 -7.41
C LYS A 2 -12.27 -5.24 -6.39
N LYS A 3 -12.65 -5.41 -5.11
CA LYS A 3 -12.34 -4.44 -4.05
C LYS A 3 -10.84 -4.13 -3.92
N TYR A 4 -9.97 -5.11 -4.10
CA TYR A 4 -8.51 -4.90 -4.03
C TYR A 4 -7.97 -4.06 -5.20
N GLU A 5 -8.62 -4.06 -6.37
CA GLU A 5 -8.20 -3.26 -7.53
C GLU A 5 -8.47 -1.78 -7.26
N LEU A 6 -9.65 -1.45 -6.74
CA LEU A 6 -10.00 -0.09 -6.33
C LEU A 6 -9.07 0.46 -5.25
N ILE A 7 -8.74 -0.38 -4.26
CA ILE A 7 -7.77 -0.02 -3.20
C ILE A 7 -6.39 0.25 -3.81
N SER A 8 -5.95 -0.60 -4.74
CA SER A 8 -4.66 -0.43 -5.43
C SER A 8 -4.63 0.89 -6.21
N GLU A 9 -5.69 1.24 -6.93
CA GLU A 9 -5.77 2.50 -7.67
C GLU A 9 -5.72 3.72 -6.75
N GLU A 10 -6.43 3.68 -5.62
CA GLU A 10 -6.41 4.77 -4.64
C GLU A 10 -5.03 4.93 -3.99
N ILE A 11 -4.39 3.82 -3.59
CA ILE A 11 -3.03 3.88 -3.03
C ILE A 11 -2.03 4.36 -4.10
N ARG A 12 -2.16 3.93 -5.36
CA ARG A 12 -1.34 4.43 -6.47
C ARG A 12 -1.46 5.95 -6.58
N LYS A 13 -2.68 6.48 -6.51
CA LYS A 13 -2.93 7.93 -6.54
C LYS A 13 -2.26 8.63 -5.35
N ARG A 14 -2.40 8.09 -4.15
CA ARG A 14 -1.76 8.63 -2.93
C ARG A 14 -0.24 8.68 -3.04
N ILE A 15 0.39 7.66 -3.61
CA ILE A 15 1.83 7.65 -3.91
C ILE A 15 2.17 8.79 -4.88
N GLY A 16 1.42 8.90 -6.00
CA GLY A 16 1.65 9.94 -7.01
C GLY A 16 1.40 11.38 -6.53
N THR A 17 0.62 11.57 -5.46
CA THR A 17 0.34 12.89 -4.87
C THR A 17 1.21 13.20 -3.66
N ALA A 18 2.23 12.40 -3.35
CA ALA A 18 3.07 12.52 -2.14
C ALA A 18 2.23 12.58 -0.84
N TYR A 19 1.11 11.85 -0.80
CA TYR A 19 0.27 11.73 0.41
C TYR A 19 1.02 11.02 1.53
N TYR A 20 1.82 10.02 1.15
CA TYR A 20 2.78 9.38 2.04
C TYR A 20 4.10 10.16 1.96
N PRO A 21 4.58 10.76 3.06
CA PRO A 21 5.83 11.50 3.06
C PRO A 21 6.99 10.63 2.60
N GLU A 22 7.92 11.21 1.85
CA GLU A 22 9.15 10.55 1.46
C GLU A 22 10.04 10.19 2.66
N ASP A 23 9.74 10.61 3.88
CA ASP A 23 10.51 10.20 5.06
C ASP A 23 9.80 9.13 5.88
N GLN A 24 8.59 8.72 5.47
CA GLN A 24 7.75 7.82 6.25
C GLN A 24 7.34 6.57 5.46
N PRO A 25 7.40 5.39 6.10
CA PRO A 25 6.88 4.18 5.49
C PRO A 25 5.38 4.30 5.28
N ILE A 26 4.88 3.68 4.20
CA ILE A 26 3.46 3.41 4.06
C ILE A 26 2.95 2.61 5.28
N PRO A 27 1.73 2.89 5.78
CA PRO A 27 1.15 2.13 6.87
C PRO A 27 1.06 0.63 6.54
N ASP A 28 1.15 -0.22 7.57
CA ASP A 28 1.11 -1.66 7.39
C ASP A 28 -0.25 -2.18 6.88
N GLU A 29 -0.28 -3.45 6.45
CA GLU A 29 -1.48 -4.12 5.93
C GLU A 29 -2.70 -4.02 6.86
N ASN A 30 -2.51 -4.05 8.18
CA ASN A 30 -3.63 -4.02 9.14
C ASN A 30 -4.18 -2.60 9.28
N SER A 31 -3.29 -1.62 9.40
CA SER A 31 -3.65 -0.20 9.47
C SER A 31 -4.44 0.23 8.22
N LEU A 32 -3.93 -0.10 7.03
CA LEU A 32 -4.64 0.17 5.78
C LEU A 32 -5.92 -0.67 5.67
N ALA A 33 -5.92 -1.94 6.08
CA ALA A 33 -7.13 -2.76 6.01
C ALA A 33 -8.26 -2.18 6.86
N ALA A 34 -7.93 -1.63 8.04
CA ALA A 34 -8.88 -0.92 8.89
C ALA A 34 -9.40 0.36 8.23
N GLU A 35 -8.51 1.18 7.64
CA GLU A 35 -8.87 2.41 6.92
C GLU A 35 -9.83 2.13 5.75
N PHE A 36 -9.52 1.13 4.93
CA PHE A 36 -10.32 0.75 3.75
C PHE A 36 -11.47 -0.22 4.07
N GLN A 37 -11.69 -0.51 5.36
CA GLN A 37 -12.71 -1.43 5.86
C GLN A 37 -12.75 -2.75 5.07
N CYS A 38 -11.58 -3.37 4.92
CA CYS A 38 -11.40 -4.60 4.16
C CYS A 38 -10.65 -5.65 4.98
N SER A 39 -10.63 -6.89 4.50
CA SER A 39 -9.82 -7.92 5.14
C SER A 39 -8.34 -7.68 4.85
N ARG A 40 -7.47 -8.08 5.78
CA ARG A 40 -6.01 -8.07 5.58
C ARG A 40 -5.60 -8.74 4.27
N MET A 41 -6.25 -9.84 3.89
CA MET A 41 -5.98 -10.53 2.62
C MET A 41 -6.35 -9.70 1.38
N THR A 42 -7.38 -8.85 1.48
CA THR A 42 -7.76 -7.93 0.41
C THR A 42 -6.74 -6.80 0.29
N MET A 43 -6.33 -6.22 1.42
CA MET A 43 -5.29 -5.19 1.44
C MET A 43 -3.95 -5.73 0.92
N LYS A 44 -3.55 -6.92 1.38
CA LYS A 44 -2.37 -7.62 0.91
C LYS A 44 -2.36 -7.77 -0.62
N ARG A 45 -3.49 -8.21 -1.20
CA ARG A 45 -3.63 -8.32 -2.67
C ARG A 45 -3.48 -6.98 -3.37
N ALA A 46 -4.05 -5.90 -2.82
CA ALA A 46 -3.90 -4.56 -3.38
C ALA A 46 -2.43 -4.11 -3.37
N LEU A 47 -1.74 -4.30 -2.24
CA LEU A 47 -0.31 -3.98 -2.12
C LEU A 47 0.57 -4.88 -2.98
N ASP A 48 0.23 -6.18 -3.14
CA ASP A 48 0.95 -7.10 -4.03
C ASP A 48 0.91 -6.60 -5.50
N LEU A 49 -0.19 -5.99 -5.96
CA LEU A 49 -0.25 -5.38 -7.30
C LEU A 49 0.73 -4.21 -7.44
N LEU A 50 0.75 -3.31 -6.47
CA LEU A 50 1.64 -2.15 -6.49
C LEU A 50 3.12 -2.54 -6.40
N VAL A 51 3.42 -3.63 -5.68
CA VAL A 51 4.77 -4.22 -5.66
C VAL A 51 5.14 -4.80 -7.03
N ALA A 52 4.21 -5.50 -7.69
CA ALA A 52 4.43 -6.03 -9.03
C ALA A 52 4.62 -4.92 -10.09
N GLU A 53 3.99 -3.76 -9.88
CA GLU A 53 4.16 -2.55 -10.71
C GLU A 53 5.47 -1.80 -10.42
N GLY A 54 6.23 -2.19 -9.39
CA GLY A 54 7.45 -1.50 -8.97
C GLY A 54 7.21 -0.17 -8.24
N LEU A 55 5.96 0.12 -7.87
CA LEU A 55 5.58 1.34 -7.13
C LEU A 55 5.85 1.21 -5.64
N LEU A 56 5.86 -0.01 -5.11
CA LEU A 56 6.17 -0.31 -3.72
C LEU A 56 7.22 -1.40 -3.63
N PHE A 57 8.08 -1.32 -2.63
CA PHE A 57 8.99 -2.40 -2.27
C PHE A 57 8.71 -2.84 -0.83
N ARG A 58 8.65 -4.15 -0.65
CA ARG A 58 8.39 -4.75 0.66
C ARG A 58 9.74 -5.01 1.31
N LYS A 59 10.15 -4.18 2.27
CA LYS A 59 11.37 -4.46 3.04
C LYS A 59 11.08 -5.61 4.01
N LYS A 60 11.76 -6.75 3.83
CA LYS A 60 11.76 -7.88 4.76
C LYS A 60 12.64 -7.54 5.96
N GLU A 61 12.19 -6.61 6.77
CA GLU A 61 12.68 -6.30 8.12
C GLU A 61 11.79 -5.16 8.59
N ALA A 62 11.46 -5.12 9.88
CA ALA A 62 10.36 -4.37 10.48
C ALA A 62 10.34 -2.83 10.32
N THR A 63 11.06 -2.24 9.36
CA THR A 63 11.08 -0.80 9.10
C THR A 63 11.44 -0.52 7.63
N VAL A 64 10.54 0.11 6.88
CA VAL A 64 10.80 0.61 5.52
C VAL A 64 11.31 2.06 5.61
N HIS A 65 12.44 2.34 4.96
CA HIS A 65 12.96 3.70 4.75
C HIS A 65 12.85 4.03 3.26
N LEU A 66 12.62 5.29 2.95
CA LEU A 66 12.55 5.81 1.59
C LEU A 66 13.95 6.26 1.12
N LEU A 67 14.09 6.37 -0.20
CA LEU A 67 15.29 6.85 -0.90
C LEU A 67 15.18 8.35 -1.15
#